data_AF-A0A920QII0-F1
#
_entry.id   AF-A0A920QII0-F1
#
_cell.length_a   1.000
_cell.length_b   1.000
_cell.length_c   1.000
_cell.angle_alpha   90.00
_cell.angle_beta   90.00
_cell.angle_gamma   90.00
#
_symmetry.space_group_name_H-M   'P 1'
#
loop_
_entity.id
_entity.type
_entity.pdbx_description
1 polymer ?
#
loop_
_entity_poly.entity_id
_entity_poly.type
_entity_poly.pdbx_seq_one_letter_code
_entity_poly.pdbx_strand_id
1 'polypeptide(L)'
;MENVAESDDKLLEKFFDEGELSAAEIKDGLKGAFQQQTFIPVFATPSSISVGVPQVLDFISEHAPSPLMPANQKPYAAMIPKLKFQLRIHHRF
;
A
#
# COMPACT_ATOMS: atom_id res chain seq x y z
N MET A 1 10.15 -10.41 6.84
CA MET A 1 10.18 -10.38 8.31
C MET A 1 11.00 -9.19 8.77
N GLU A 2 12.26 -9.11 8.35
CA GLU A 2 13.14 -7.94 8.54
C GLU A 2 12.51 -6.60 8.12
N ASN A 3 12.01 -6.48 6.89
CA ASN A 3 11.33 -5.25 6.42
C ASN A 3 10.08 -4.84 7.24
N VAL A 4 9.47 -5.78 7.96
CA VAL A 4 8.30 -5.47 8.81
C VAL A 4 8.78 -4.97 10.17
N ALA A 5 9.85 -5.54 10.70
CA ALA A 5 10.50 -5.05 11.90
C ALA A 5 11.02 -3.62 11.70
N GLU A 6 11.66 -3.32 10.57
CA GLU A 6 12.16 -1.97 10.25
C GLU A 6 11.06 -0.91 10.10
N SER A 7 9.79 -1.31 10.00
CA SER A 7 8.68 -0.38 9.83
C SER A 7 8.17 0.26 11.13
N ASP A 8 8.56 -0.28 12.28
CA ASP A 8 8.15 0.21 13.61
C ASP A 8 9.25 -0.08 14.65
N ASP A 9 9.71 0.95 15.37
CA ASP A 9 10.81 0.83 16.34
C ASP A 9 10.56 -0.25 17.40
N LYS A 10 9.31 -0.47 17.83
CA LYS A 10 8.97 -1.49 18.83
C LYS A 10 9.07 -2.90 18.27
N LEU A 11 8.70 -3.09 17.00
CA LEU A 11 8.84 -4.38 16.34
C LEU A 11 10.31 -4.71 16.10
N LEU A 12 11.13 -3.69 15.80
CA LEU A 12 12.57 -3.84 15.64
C LEU A 12 13.27 -4.23 16.95
N GLU A 13 12.96 -3.53 18.05
CA GLU A 13 13.48 -3.87 19.38
C GLU A 13 13.11 -5.31 19.76
N LYS A 14 11.84 -5.68 19.60
CA LYS A 14 11.38 -7.05 19.91
C LYS A 14 12.06 -8.11 19.05
N PHE A 15 12.28 -7.85 17.76
CA PHE A 15 13.00 -8.76 16.87
C PHE A 15 14.46 -8.95 17.30
N PHE A 16 15.14 -7.91 17.78
CA PHE A 16 16.50 -8.02 18.31
C PHE A 16 16.57 -8.79 19.64
N ASP A 17 15.57 -8.64 20.50
CA ASP A 17 15.53 -9.31 21.81
C ASP A 17 15.10 -10.78 21.72
N GLU A 18 14.03 -11.07 20.98
CA GLU A 18 13.39 -12.40 20.93
C GLU A 18 13.80 -13.21 19.68
N GLY A 19 14.36 -12.57 18.64
CA GLY A 19 14.79 -13.21 17.40
C GLY A 19 13.66 -13.51 16.40
N GLU A 20 12.40 -13.44 16.83
CA GLU A 20 11.23 -13.68 15.98
C GLU A 20 10.04 -12.78 16.35
N LEU A 21 9.11 -12.62 15.39
CA LEU A 21 7.85 -11.91 15.55
C LEU A 21 6.71 -12.89 15.29
N SER A 22 5.63 -12.78 16.05
CA SER A 22 4.45 -13.60 15.81
C SER A 22 3.75 -13.22 14.50
N ALA A 23 2.99 -14.15 13.94
CA ALA A 23 2.24 -13.90 12.70
C ALA A 23 1.24 -12.73 12.82
N ALA A 24 0.67 -12.51 14.02
CA ALA A 24 -0.20 -11.38 14.29
C ALA A 24 0.56 -10.05 14.24
N GLU A 25 1.74 -9.99 14.87
CA GLU A 25 2.59 -8.79 14.87
C GLU A 25 3.10 -8.44 13.48
N ILE A 26 3.47 -9.44 12.69
CA ILE A 26 3.84 -9.24 11.28
C ILE A 26 2.67 -8.65 10.50
N LYS A 27 1.46 -9.18 10.70
CA LYS A 27 0.26 -8.71 10.00
C LYS A 27 -0.10 -7.26 10.37
N ASP A 28 -0.07 -6.94 11.65
CA ASP A 28 -0.38 -5.60 12.15
C ASP A 28 0.70 -4.59 11.74
N GLY A 29 1.97 -4.97 11.81
CA GLY A 29 3.11 -4.18 11.32
C GLY A 29 2.98 -3.86 9.83
N LEU A 30 2.67 -4.86 8.99
CA LEU A 30 2.44 -4.65 7.56
C LEU A 30 1.27 -3.70 7.28
N LYS A 31 0.18 -3.80 8.04
CA LYS A 31 -0.97 -2.90 7.90
C LYS A 31 -0.59 -1.46 8.26
N GLY A 32 0.15 -1.27 9.35
CA GLY A 32 0.69 0.04 9.74
C GLY A 32 1.63 0.61 8.68
N ALA A 33 2.60 -0.18 8.22
CA ALA A 33 3.57 0.21 7.20
C ALA A 33 2.91 0.58 5.86
N PHE A 34 1.87 -0.15 5.48
CA PHE A 34 1.09 0.14 4.28
C PHE A 34 0.33 1.46 4.39
N GLN A 35 -0.27 1.74 5.55
CA GLN A 35 -0.93 3.03 5.82
C GLN A 35 0.09 4.19 5.82
N GLN A 36 1.28 3.96 6.37
CA GLN A 36 2.39 4.94 6.43
C GLN A 36 3.17 5.08 5.13
N GLN A 37 2.84 4.32 4.09
CA GLN A 37 3.52 4.33 2.79
C GLN A 37 5.02 3.95 2.88
N THR A 38 5.45 3.29 3.96
CA THR A 38 6.80 2.75 4.12
C THR A 38 6.92 1.35 3.52
N PHE A 39 5.79 0.71 3.22
CA PHE A 39 5.68 -0.53 2.47
C PHE A 39 4.72 -0.34 1.29
N ILE A 40 5.17 -0.66 0.07
CA ILE A 40 4.34 -0.64 -1.14
C ILE A 40 4.25 -2.05 -1.73
N PRO A 41 3.06 -2.70 -1.68
CA PRO A 41 2.87 -4.03 -2.24
C PRO A 41 2.86 -3.99 -3.77
N VAL A 42 3.56 -4.94 -4.39
CA VAL A 42 3.61 -5.12 -5.85
C VAL A 42 2.97 -6.46 -6.21
N PHE A 43 2.00 -6.43 -7.11
CA PHE A 43 1.28 -7.63 -7.57
C PHE A 43 1.58 -7.91 -9.03
N ALA A 44 1.91 -9.16 -9.35
CA ALA A 44 2.02 -9.64 -10.73
C ALA A 44 0.75 -10.43 -11.08
N THR A 45 -0.21 -9.79 -11.75
CA THR A 45 -1.49 -10.41 -12.13
C THR A 45 -1.75 -10.25 -13.62
N PRO A 46 -1.83 -11.32 -14.41
CA PRO A 46 -2.20 -11.23 -15.82
C PRO A 46 -3.70 -10.89 -15.94
N SER A 47 -4.01 -9.68 -16.37
CA SER A 47 -5.40 -9.20 -16.50
C SER A 47 -6.22 -10.03 -17.51
N SER A 48 -5.60 -10.48 -18.61
CA SER A 48 -6.29 -11.19 -19.70
C SER A 48 -6.93 -12.52 -19.31
N ILE A 49 -6.45 -13.16 -18.24
CA ILE A 49 -6.99 -14.44 -17.75
C ILE A 49 -7.56 -14.34 -16.33
N SER A 50 -7.63 -13.12 -15.78
CA SER A 50 -8.18 -12.81 -14.45
C SER A 50 -7.57 -13.61 -13.29
N VAL A 51 -6.37 -14.16 -13.47
CA VAL A 51 -5.65 -14.89 -12.41
C VAL A 51 -5.02 -13.89 -11.45
N GLY A 52 -5.25 -14.09 -10.15
CA GLY A 52 -4.72 -13.22 -9.09
C GLY A 52 -5.58 -11.99 -8.78
N VAL A 53 -6.64 -11.72 -9.57
CA VAL A 53 -7.53 -10.58 -9.36
C VAL A 53 -8.28 -10.66 -8.02
N PRO A 54 -8.87 -11.81 -7.61
CA PRO A 54 -9.52 -11.91 -6.30
C PRO A 54 -8.58 -11.58 -5.14
N GLN A 55 -7.34 -12.09 -5.19
CA GLN A 55 -6.34 -11.87 -4.14
C GLN A 55 -5.93 -10.40 -4.02
N VAL A 56 -5.84 -9.68 -5.14
CA VAL A 56 -5.61 -8.23 -5.14
C VAL A 56 -6.78 -7.49 -4.50
N LEU A 57 -8.02 -7.89 -4.84
CA LEU A 57 -9.22 -7.26 -4.27
C LEU A 57 -9.35 -7.53 -2.77
N ASP A 58 -9.06 -8.75 -2.32
CA ASP A 58 -9.05 -9.12 -0.90
C ASP A 58 -8.00 -8.31 -0.15
N PHE A 59 -6.80 -8.17 -0.71
CA PHE A 59 -5.75 -7.34 -0.11
C PHE A 59 -6.20 -5.89 0.06
N ILE A 60 -6.78 -5.29 -0.99
CA ILE A 60 -7.28 -3.92 -0.94
C ILE A 60 -8.37 -3.78 0.13
N SER A 61 -9.33 -4.71 0.17
CA SER A 61 -10.42 -4.70 1.14
C SER A 61 -9.93 -4.74 2.59
N GLU A 62 -8.92 -5.57 2.87
CA GLU A 62 -8.42 -5.79 4.23
C GLU A 62 -7.44 -4.70 4.72
N HIS A 63 -6.63 -4.14 3.82
CA HIS A 63 -5.46 -3.34 4.19
C HIS A 63 -5.56 -1.86 3.76
N ALA A 64 -6.37 -1.52 2.75
CA ALA A 64 -6.45 -0.13 2.29
C ALA A 64 -7.04 0.81 3.34
N PRO A 65 -6.52 2.05 3.45
CA PRO A 65 -7.08 3.03 4.37
C PRO A 65 -8.51 3.38 3.95
N SER A 66 -9.42 3.38 4.92
CA SER A 66 -10.81 3.82 4.72
C SER A 66 -10.84 5.32 4.43
N PRO A 67 -11.72 5.80 3.53
CA PRO A 67 -11.92 7.23 3.30
C PRO A 67 -12.41 7.99 4.55
N LEU A 68 -12.92 7.29 5.56
CA LEU A 68 -13.36 7.87 6.84
C LEU A 68 -12.22 7.98 7.88
N MET A 69 -11.02 7.47 7.57
CA MET A 69 -9.88 7.51 8.48
C MET A 69 -9.37 8.96 8.65
N PRO A 70 -9.04 9.41 9.88
CA PRO A 70 -8.62 10.78 10.14
C PRO A 70 -7.31 11.15 9.40
N ALA A 71 -7.28 12.36 8.83
CA ALA A 71 -6.28 12.87 7.88
C ALA A 71 -4.89 13.21 8.47
N ASN A 72 -4.43 12.54 9.53
CA ASN A 72 -3.08 12.80 10.07
C ASN A 72 -1.96 12.29 9.13
N GLN A 73 -2.31 11.43 8.17
CA GLN A 73 -1.54 11.14 6.97
C GLN A 73 -2.13 11.94 5.83
N LYS A 74 -1.25 12.54 5.01
CA LYS A 74 -1.64 13.17 3.75
C LYS A 74 -2.61 12.21 3.06
N PRO A 75 -3.90 12.54 2.97
CA PRO A 75 -4.80 11.67 2.25
C PRO A 75 -4.25 11.57 0.82
N TYR A 76 -4.68 10.59 0.06
CA TYR A 76 -4.75 10.72 -1.40
C TYR A 76 -5.70 11.89 -1.80
N ALA A 77 -5.69 13.01 -1.07
CA ALA A 77 -6.25 14.29 -1.42
C ALA A 77 -5.51 14.73 -2.68
N ALA A 78 -6.25 14.71 -3.78
CA ALA A 78 -5.84 15.08 -5.13
C ALA A 78 -5.19 14.00 -5.99
N MET A 79 -5.76 12.79 -6.06
CA MET A 79 -6.08 12.31 -7.41
C MET A 79 -7.40 12.96 -7.84
N ILE A 80 -7.36 14.28 -8.09
CA ILE A 80 -8.38 14.87 -8.95
C ILE A 80 -8.15 14.18 -10.30
N PRO A 81 -9.12 13.49 -10.90
CA PRO A 81 -9.01 13.04 -12.28
C PRO A 81 -9.13 14.28 -13.17
N LYS A 82 -8.13 15.18 -13.15
CA LYS A 82 -8.04 16.26 -14.14
C LYS A 82 -7.45 15.67 -15.41
N LEU A 83 -8.36 15.27 -16.30
CA LEU A 83 -8.34 15.66 -17.71
C LEU A 83 -7.09 16.47 -18.10
N LYS A 84 -6.12 15.81 -18.74
CA LYS A 84 -5.38 16.40 -19.86
C LYS A 84 -5.54 15.51 -21.10
N PHE A 85 -6.79 15.21 -21.42
CA PHE A 85 -7.28 15.21 -22.79
C PHE A 85 -7.25 16.67 -23.28
N GLN A 86 -6.06 17.24 -23.44
CA GLN A 86 -5.88 18.48 -24.19
C GLN A 86 -5.45 18.06 -25.58
N LEU A 87 -6.43 18.10 -26.48
CA LEU A 87 -6.22 18.25 -27.91
C LEU A 87 -5.00 19.14 -28.16
N ARG A 88 -3.91 18.54 -28.68
CA ARG A 88 -2.93 19.26 -29.48
C ARG A 88 -3.04 18.76 -30.91
N ILE A 89 -4.20 19.00 -31.50
CA ILE A 89 -4.31 19.18 -32.94
C ILE A 89 -4.11 20.67 -33.16
N HIS A 90 -2.89 21.08 -33.50
CA HIS A 90 -2.63 22.35 -34.16
C HIS A 90 -1.32 22.22 -34.95
N HIS A 91 -1.52 22.17 -36.27
CA HIS A 91 -0.70 22.71 -37.36
C HIS A 91 0.78 23.03 -37.13
N ARG A 92 1.55 22.63 -38.16
CA ARG A 92 2.96 22.91 -38.51
C ARG A 92 3.93 21.88 -37.93
N PHE A 93 4.54 21.00 -38.71
CA PHE A 93 5.00 21.11 -40.10
C PHE A 93 4.48 19.98 -40.99
#